data_AF-A0A7X7GZW9-F1
#
_entry.id   AF-A0A7X7GZW9-F1
#
_cell.length_a   1.000
_cell.length_b   1.000
_cell.length_c   1.000
_cell.angle_alpha   90.00
_cell.angle_beta   90.00
_cell.angle_gamma   90.00
#
_symmetry.space_group_name_H-M   'P 1'
#
loop_
_entity.id
_entity.type
_entity.pdbx_description
1 polymer ?
#
loop_
_entity_poly.entity_id
_entity_poly.type
_entity_poly.pdbx_seq_one_letter_code
_entity_poly.pdbx_strand_id
1 'polypeptide(L)'
;MKKNYFFDRLMSLFYDYLFVIITMGVIAFGLYYLDKNVMEIPYFYIVLVIIEVFFYFIIYPLICLKLKGSLGKSLNDLYIEPTLGRITYGRILFREVFLKQLFYLTIIGIIVEIIFYLSKKQTLHDYYLKTKVLKKEPEEEEKPKRRLFRKNK
;
A
#
# COMPACT_ATOMS: atom_id res chain seq x y z
N MET A 1 9.60 4.83 -20.98
CA MET A 1 9.66 4.39 -19.56
C MET A 1 10.78 3.38 -19.42
N LYS A 2 11.76 3.63 -18.53
CA LYS A 2 12.88 2.68 -18.31
C LYS A 2 12.31 1.34 -17.80
N LYS A 3 12.79 0.21 -18.33
CA LYS A 3 12.37 -1.18 -17.96
C LYS A 3 12.30 -1.40 -16.44
N ASN A 4 13.15 -0.71 -15.68
CA ASN A 4 13.27 -0.81 -14.23
C ASN A 4 12.02 -0.34 -13.46
N TYR A 5 11.23 0.59 -14.01
CA TYR A 5 10.12 1.19 -13.27
C TYR A 5 8.95 0.21 -13.04
N PHE A 6 8.66 -0.67 -14.00
CA PHE A 6 7.63 -1.70 -13.80
C PHE A 6 8.06 -2.72 -12.74
N PHE A 7 9.33 -3.10 -12.76
CA PHE A 7 9.91 -4.02 -11.79
C PHE A 7 9.92 -3.41 -10.38
N ASP A 8 10.28 -2.14 -10.23
CA ASP A 8 10.22 -1.41 -8.94
C ASP A 8 8.79 -1.42 -8.34
N ARG A 9 7.76 -1.30 -9.20
CA ARG A 9 6.36 -1.38 -8.78
C ARG A 9 5.94 -2.79 -8.36
N LEU A 10 6.41 -3.81 -9.09
CA LEU A 10 6.12 -5.21 -8.77
C LEU A 10 6.83 -5.63 -7.48
N MET A 11 8.09 -5.21 -7.30
CA MET A 11 8.84 -5.41 -6.06
C MET A 11 8.17 -4.70 -4.87
N SER A 12 7.66 -3.48 -5.09
CA SER A 12 6.91 -2.75 -4.06
C SER A 12 5.66 -3.51 -3.64
N LEU A 13 4.94 -4.10 -4.59
CA LEU A 13 3.78 -4.94 -4.31
C LEU A 13 4.19 -6.22 -3.54
N PHE A 14 5.29 -6.86 -3.95
CA PHE A 14 5.82 -8.04 -3.27
C PHE A 14 6.19 -7.74 -1.81
N TYR A 15 6.84 -6.60 -1.54
CA TYR A 15 7.15 -6.17 -0.18
C TYR A 15 5.90 -5.91 0.66
N ASP A 16 4.85 -5.33 0.08
CA ASP A 16 3.56 -5.15 0.78
C ASP A 16 2.98 -6.50 1.22
N TYR A 17 2.95 -7.49 0.31
CA TYR A 17 2.44 -8.83 0.64
C TYR A 17 3.32 -9.57 1.66
N LEU A 18 4.64 -9.50 1.49
CA LEU A 18 5.57 -10.11 2.42
C LEU A 18 5.39 -9.53 3.83
N PHE A 19 5.25 -8.21 3.93
CA PHE A 19 4.99 -7.55 5.21
C PHE A 19 3.68 -8.03 5.85
N VAL A 20 2.59 -8.11 5.08
CA VAL A 20 1.30 -8.61 5.59
C VAL A 20 1.43 -10.06 6.05
N ILE A 21 2.04 -10.93 5.25
CA ILE A 21 2.21 -12.36 5.59
C ILE A 21 3.02 -12.54 6.87
N ILE A 22 4.17 -11.87 6.98
CA ILE A 22 5.03 -11.94 8.17
C ILE A 22 4.26 -11.44 9.39
N THR A 23 3.59 -10.29 9.28
CA THR A 23 2.91 -9.68 10.42
C THR A 23 1.73 -10.54 10.89
N MET A 24 0.91 -11.05 9.97
CA MET A 24 -0.18 -11.96 10.31
C MET A 24 0.36 -13.27 10.88
N GLY A 25 1.42 -13.83 10.31
CA GLY A 25 2.06 -15.04 10.82
C GLY A 25 2.58 -14.88 12.25
N VAL A 26 3.19 -13.73 12.58
CA VAL A 26 3.64 -13.42 13.95
C VAL A 26 2.47 -13.30 14.92
N ILE A 27 1.39 -12.64 14.51
CA ILE A 27 0.16 -12.51 15.33
C ILE A 27 -0.46 -13.89 15.58
N ALA A 28 -0.64 -14.68 14.52
CA ALA A 28 -1.21 -16.02 14.60
C ALA A 28 -0.38 -16.94 15.49
N PHE A 29 0.95 -16.90 15.33
CA PHE A 29 1.87 -17.68 16.16
C PHE A 29 1.81 -17.26 17.63
N GLY A 30 1.82 -15.96 17.92
CA GLY A 30 1.72 -15.43 19.28
C GLY A 30 0.41 -15.83 19.97
N LEU A 31 -0.70 -15.72 19.25
CA LEU A 31 -2.02 -16.14 19.75
C LEU A 31 -2.06 -17.66 19.99
N TYR A 32 -1.56 -18.46 19.05
CA TYR A 32 -1.50 -19.92 19.20
C TYR A 32 -0.66 -20.34 20.42
N TYR A 33 0.47 -19.66 20.64
CA TYR A 33 1.31 -19.93 21.80
C TYR A 33 0.60 -19.56 23.11
N LEU A 34 -0.10 -18.42 23.16
CA LEU A 34 -0.87 -18.00 24.34
C LEU A 34 -2.04 -18.94 24.64
N ASP A 35 -2.75 -19.37 23.59
CA ASP A 35 -3.85 -20.30 23.69
C ASP A 35 -3.40 -21.63 24.32
N LYS A 36 -2.34 -22.22 23.77
CA LYS A 36 -1.81 -23.53 24.18
C LYS A 36 -1.21 -23.55 25.59
N ASN A 37 -0.63 -22.43 26.04
CA ASN A 37 0.14 -22.42 27.30
C ASN A 37 -0.56 -21.68 28.45
N VAL A 38 -1.52 -20.80 28.18
CA VAL A 38 -2.02 -19.85 29.18
C VAL A 38 -3.54 -19.80 29.27
N MET A 39 -4.25 -19.70 28.14
CA MET A 39 -5.64 -19.20 28.15
C MET A 39 -6.71 -20.20 27.72
N GLU A 40 -6.37 -21.34 27.09
CA GLU A 40 -7.34 -22.33 26.55
C GLU A 40 -8.60 -21.65 25.96
N ILE A 41 -8.38 -20.79 24.97
CA ILE A 41 -9.36 -19.86 24.43
C ILE A 41 -10.44 -20.66 23.69
N PRO A 42 -11.71 -20.63 24.15
CA PRO A 42 -12.80 -21.24 23.41
C PRO A 42 -12.96 -20.52 22.07
N TYR A 43 -13.15 -21.29 21.00
CA TYR A 43 -13.26 -20.77 19.64
C TYR A 43 -12.04 -19.97 19.15
N PHE A 44 -10.82 -20.39 19.53
CA PHE A 44 -9.55 -19.80 19.11
C PHE A 44 -9.52 -19.33 17.65
N TYR A 45 -9.96 -20.17 16.71
CA TYR A 45 -9.98 -19.85 15.28
C TYR A 45 -10.85 -18.63 14.93
N ILE A 46 -11.99 -18.44 15.62
CA ILE A 46 -12.86 -17.27 15.40
C ILE A 46 -12.15 -16.00 15.89
N VAL A 47 -11.53 -16.06 17.08
CA VAL A 47 -10.76 -14.94 17.64
C VAL A 47 -9.60 -14.57 16.72
N LEU A 48 -8.87 -15.56 16.21
CA LEU A 48 -7.77 -15.37 15.27
C LEU A 48 -8.25 -14.63 14.01
N VAL A 49 -9.34 -15.13 13.38
CA VAL A 49 -9.90 -14.51 12.18
C VAL A 49 -10.34 -13.07 12.45
N ILE A 50 -10.98 -12.79 13.60
CA ILE A 50 -11.40 -11.43 13.95
C ILE A 50 -10.19 -10.51 14.08
N ILE A 51 -9.12 -10.96 14.73
CA ILE A 51 -7.90 -10.16 14.91
C ILE A 51 -7.21 -9.91 13.56
N GLU A 52 -7.11 -10.92 12.71
CA GLU A 52 -6.54 -10.78 11.36
C GLU A 52 -7.34 -9.78 10.52
N VAL A 53 -8.67 -9.91 10.51
CA VAL A 53 -9.57 -8.97 9.82
C VAL A 53 -9.39 -7.55 10.38
N PHE A 54 -9.37 -7.39 11.70
CA PHE A 54 -9.17 -6.09 12.34
C PHE A 54 -7.82 -5.47 11.97
N PHE A 55 -6.74 -6.26 12.05
CA PHE A 55 -5.41 -5.79 11.69
C PHE A 55 -5.36 -5.38 10.22
N TYR A 56 -5.96 -6.17 9.34
CA TYR A 56 -5.92 -5.92 7.91
C TYR A 56 -6.76 -4.72 7.46
N PHE A 57 -7.98 -4.57 7.99
CA PHE A 57 -8.88 -3.50 7.57
C PHE A 57 -8.71 -2.19 8.35
N ILE A 58 -8.05 -2.21 9.50
CA ILE A 58 -7.83 -1.02 10.35
C ILE A 58 -6.35 -0.68 10.45
N ILE A 59 -5.53 -1.58 11.00
CA ILE A 59 -4.13 -1.25 11.34
C ILE A 59 -3.30 -1.03 10.07
N TYR A 60 -3.40 -1.91 9.09
CA TYR A 60 -2.66 -1.77 7.83
C TYR A 60 -2.99 -0.46 7.08
N PRO A 61 -4.26 -0.07 6.87
CA PRO A 61 -4.57 1.24 6.31
C PRO A 61 -4.03 2.41 7.13
N LEU A 62 -4.04 2.35 8.46
CA LEU A 62 -3.47 3.40 9.30
C LEU A 62 -1.96 3.56 9.06
N ILE A 63 -1.24 2.44 8.89
CA ILE A 63 0.18 2.45 8.51
C ILE A 63 0.35 3.09 7.12
N CYS A 64 -0.45 2.68 6.13
CA CYS A 64 -0.41 3.24 4.79
C CYS A 64 -0.70 4.75 4.76
N LEU A 65 -1.61 5.23 5.61
CA LEU A 65 -1.89 6.66 5.77
C LEU A 65 -0.69 7.41 6.32
N LYS A 66 -0.03 6.88 7.36
CA LYS A 66 1.16 7.49 7.96
C LYS A 66 2.32 7.60 6.97
N LEU A 67 2.48 6.60 6.11
CA LEU A 67 3.55 6.54 5.10
C LEU A 67 3.21 7.28 3.79
N LYS A 68 1.99 7.83 3.65
CA LYS A 68 1.48 8.45 2.40
C LYS A 68 1.58 7.50 1.20
N GLY A 69 1.39 6.21 1.44
CA GLY A 69 1.61 5.13 0.48
C GLY A 69 1.74 3.79 1.21
N SER A 70 1.86 2.70 0.49
CA SER A 70 2.10 1.39 1.11
C SER A 70 3.55 1.24 1.57
N LEU A 71 3.79 0.30 2.49
CA LEU A 71 5.12 0.05 3.05
C LEU A 71 6.16 -0.25 1.98
N GLY A 72 5.84 -1.13 1.03
CA GLY A 72 6.70 -1.47 -0.08
C GLY A 72 6.95 -0.30 -1.04
N LYS A 73 6.02 0.66 -1.14
CA LYS A 73 6.27 1.90 -1.89
C LYS A 73 7.28 2.78 -1.16
N SER A 74 7.15 2.89 0.16
CA SER A 74 8.12 3.60 0.99
C SER A 74 9.52 2.98 0.90
N LEU A 75 9.64 1.65 0.81
CA LEU A 75 10.92 0.95 0.67
C LEU A 75 11.58 1.13 -0.70
N ASN A 76 10.79 1.36 -1.76
CA ASN A 76 11.29 1.56 -3.12
C ASN A 76 11.34 3.03 -3.55
N ASP A 77 11.26 3.95 -2.58
CA ASP A 77 11.21 5.40 -2.82
C ASP A 77 10.11 5.82 -3.81
N LEU A 78 9.00 5.08 -3.82
CA LEU A 78 7.85 5.37 -4.65
C LEU A 78 6.84 6.20 -3.85
N TYR A 79 6.34 7.28 -4.44
CA TYR A 79 5.26 8.07 -3.88
C TYR A 79 4.12 8.25 -4.86
N ILE A 80 2.94 8.58 -4.32
CA ILE A 80 1.71 8.72 -5.10
C ILE A 80 1.38 10.21 -5.22
N GLU A 81 1.20 10.68 -6.45
CA GLU A 81 0.78 12.05 -6.76
C GLU A 81 -0.58 12.05 -7.50
N PRO A 82 -1.51 12.97 -7.20
CA PRO A 82 -2.73 13.11 -8.00
C PRO A 82 -2.38 13.64 -9.39
N THR A 83 -2.96 13.05 -10.44
CA THR A 83 -2.92 13.65 -11.77
C THR A 83 -3.99 14.74 -11.94
N LEU A 84 -5.09 14.67 -11.17
CA LEU A 84 -6.16 15.67 -11.17
C LEU A 84 -6.77 15.84 -9.76
N GLY A 85 -6.81 17.10 -9.29
CA GLY A 85 -7.42 17.49 -8.01
C GLY A 85 -6.55 17.20 -6.79
N ARG A 86 -7.16 17.23 -5.59
CA ARG A 86 -6.47 16.90 -4.33
C ARG A 86 -6.54 15.39 -4.07
N ILE A 87 -5.42 14.81 -3.64
CA ILE A 87 -5.43 13.49 -3.01
C ILE A 87 -6.19 13.63 -1.68
N THR A 88 -7.32 12.95 -1.57
CA THR A 88 -8.03 12.79 -0.29
C THR A 88 -7.58 11.50 0.37
N TYR A 89 -7.56 11.47 1.70
CA TYR A 89 -7.21 10.27 2.46
C TYR A 89 -8.06 9.06 2.06
N GLY A 90 -9.37 9.28 1.81
CA GLY A 90 -10.27 8.24 1.33
C GLY A 90 -9.87 7.64 -0.02
N ARG A 91 -9.31 8.43 -0.95
CA ARG A 91 -8.82 7.90 -2.25
C ARG A 91 -7.59 7.02 -2.07
N ILE A 92 -6.66 7.38 -1.18
CA ILE A 92 -5.50 6.54 -0.86
C ILE A 92 -5.96 5.23 -0.20
N LEU A 93 -6.87 5.33 0.76
CA LEU A 93 -7.35 4.17 1.52
C LEU A 93 -8.13 3.20 0.61
N PHE A 94 -9.03 3.72 -0.22
CA PHE A 94 -9.75 2.92 -1.21
C PHE A 94 -8.80 2.25 -2.22
N ARG A 95 -7.73 2.95 -2.63
CA ARG A 95 -6.69 2.38 -3.49
C ARG A 95 -5.98 1.19 -2.85
N GLU A 96 -5.47 1.40 -1.64
CA GLU A 96 -4.54 0.48 -0.99
C GLU A 96 -5.25 -0.69 -0.29
N VAL A 97 -6.54 -0.54 0.06
CA VAL A 97 -7.31 -1.55 0.83
C VAL A 97 -8.43 -2.21 0.04
N PHE A 98 -9.04 -1.51 -0.92
CA PHE A 98 -10.15 -2.08 -1.70
C PHE A 98 -9.69 -2.53 -3.08
N LEU A 99 -9.10 -1.63 -3.86
CA LEU A 99 -8.69 -1.95 -5.23
C LEU A 99 -7.54 -2.95 -5.25
N LYS A 100 -6.52 -2.78 -4.40
CA LYS A 100 -5.42 -3.75 -4.35
C LYS A 100 -5.90 -5.16 -4.00
N GLN A 101 -6.82 -5.28 -3.05
CA GLN A 101 -7.34 -6.57 -2.62
C GLN A 101 -8.15 -7.20 -3.74
N LEU A 102 -9.13 -6.48 -4.27
CA LEU A 102 -10.08 -7.02 -5.24
C LEU A 102 -9.38 -7.45 -6.54
N PHE A 103 -8.38 -6.66 -7.00
CA PHE A 103 -7.66 -6.95 -8.24
C PHE A 103 -6.48 -7.90 -8.07
N TYR A 104 -5.73 -7.87 -6.96
CA TYR A 104 -4.50 -8.65 -6.85
C TYR A 104 -4.64 -9.94 -6.03
N LEU A 105 -5.74 -10.14 -5.29
CA LEU A 105 -6.03 -11.43 -4.65
C LEU A 105 -6.51 -12.48 -5.66
N THR A 106 -7.05 -12.05 -6.81
CA THR A 106 -7.59 -12.96 -7.82
C THR A 106 -6.63 -13.07 -9.00
N ILE A 107 -6.38 -14.30 -9.48
CA ILE A 107 -5.59 -14.54 -10.69
C ILE A 107 -6.16 -13.75 -11.87
N ILE A 108 -7.50 -13.70 -11.96
CA ILE A 108 -8.23 -12.94 -12.98
C ILE A 108 -7.89 -11.45 -12.91
N GLY A 109 -7.92 -10.85 -11.72
CA GLY A 109 -7.63 -9.43 -11.57
C GLY A 109 -6.17 -9.08 -11.90
N ILE A 110 -5.21 -9.97 -11.60
CA ILE A 110 -3.81 -9.83 -12.03
C ILE A 110 -3.72 -9.82 -13.56
N ILE A 111 -4.40 -10.76 -14.24
CA ILE A 111 -4.42 -10.83 -15.71
C ILE A 111 -5.02 -9.55 -16.30
N VAL A 112 -6.15 -9.09 -15.76
CA VAL A 112 -6.80 -7.83 -16.18
C VAL A 112 -5.84 -6.65 -16.03
N GLU A 113 -5.11 -6.58 -14.92
CA GLU A 113 -4.13 -5.52 -14.66
C GLU A 113 -2.97 -5.55 -15.66
N ILE A 114 -2.45 -6.74 -15.99
CA ILE A 114 -1.38 -6.92 -16.98
C ILE A 114 -1.86 -6.48 -18.36
N ILE A 115 -3.04 -6.93 -18.80
CA ILE A 115 -3.63 -6.56 -20.09
C ILE A 115 -3.83 -5.03 -20.16
N PHE A 116 -4.43 -4.45 -19.12
CA PHE A 116 -4.66 -3.02 -19.04
C PHE A 116 -3.34 -2.23 -19.08
N TYR A 117 -2.32 -2.71 -18.36
CA TYR A 117 -0.99 -2.11 -18.37
C TYR A 117 -0.33 -2.18 -19.75
N LEU A 118 -0.47 -3.29 -20.47
CA LEU A 118 0.05 -3.42 -21.84
C LEU A 118 -0.61 -2.40 -22.79
N SER A 119 -1.93 -2.19 -22.67
CA SER A 119 -2.70 -1.27 -23.52
C SER A 119 -2.52 0.22 -23.16
N LYS A 120 -2.52 0.57 -21.86
CA LYS A 120 -2.56 1.97 -21.39
C LYS A 120 -1.26 2.46 -20.76
N LYS A 121 -0.26 1.59 -20.57
CA LYS A 121 1.00 1.87 -19.86
C LYS A 121 0.81 2.47 -18.45
N GLN A 122 -0.33 2.20 -17.84
CA GLN A 122 -0.72 2.64 -16.49
C GLN A 122 -1.46 1.49 -15.81
N THR A 123 -1.42 1.43 -14.48
CA THR A 123 -2.23 0.44 -13.75
C THR A 123 -3.69 0.87 -13.68
N LEU A 124 -4.57 -0.11 -13.59
CA LEU A 124 -6.02 0.11 -13.61
C LEU A 124 -6.45 1.05 -12.48
N HIS A 125 -5.98 0.79 -11.26
CA HIS A 125 -6.28 1.63 -10.11
C HIS A 125 -5.68 3.04 -10.19
N ASP A 126 -4.52 3.23 -10.85
CA ASP A 126 -3.94 4.55 -11.08
C ASP A 126 -4.81 5.37 -12.04
N TYR A 127 -5.30 4.72 -13.10
CA TYR A 127 -6.18 5.31 -14.08
C TYR A 127 -7.52 5.75 -13.46
N TYR A 128 -8.20 4.85 -12.74
CA TYR A 128 -9.49 5.15 -12.12
C TYR A 128 -9.41 6.23 -11.03
N LEU A 129 -8.35 6.19 -10.21
CA LEU A 129 -8.19 7.14 -9.13
C LEU A 129 -7.48 8.43 -9.53
N LYS A 130 -7.09 8.55 -10.80
CA LYS A 130 -6.35 9.70 -11.33
C LYS A 130 -5.12 9.97 -10.45
N THR A 131 -4.32 8.92 -10.24
CA THR A 131 -3.07 8.98 -9.50
C THR A 131 -1.93 8.46 -10.35
N LYS A 132 -0.72 8.93 -10.07
CA LYS A 132 0.50 8.44 -10.68
C LYS A 132 1.48 8.06 -9.58
N VAL A 133 2.20 6.97 -9.79
CA VAL A 133 3.33 6.60 -8.95
C VAL A 133 4.59 7.26 -9.52
N LEU A 134 5.36 7.94 -8.71
CA LEU A 134 6.64 8.54 -9.11
C LEU A 134 7.73 7.99 -8.20
N LYS A 135 8.94 7.84 -8.76
CA LYS A 135 10.13 7.54 -7.97
C LYS A 135 10.68 8.85 -7.45
N LYS A 136 11.02 8.93 -6.16
CA LYS A 136 11.81 10.06 -5.68
C LYS A 136 13.15 10.00 -6.40
N GLU A 137 13.51 11.09 -7.05
CA GLU A 137 14.90 11.26 -7.43
C GLU A 137 15.70 11.39 -6.14
N PRO A 138 16.89 10.76 -6.02
CA PRO A 138 17.76 11.01 -4.88
C PRO A 138 17.99 12.53 -4.84
N GLU A 139 17.48 13.19 -3.81
CA GLU A 139 17.47 14.64 -3.71
C GLU A 139 18.90 15.18 -3.86
N GLU A 140 19.12 16.08 -4.82
CA GLU A 140 20.05 17.18 -4.59
C GLU A 140 19.68 17.79 -3.23
N GLU A 141 20.66 17.78 -2.33
CA GLU A 141 20.58 18.28 -0.97
C GLU A 141 19.69 19.54 -0.87
N GLU A 142 18.84 19.52 0.15
CA GLU A 142 18.06 20.64 0.68
C GLU A 142 18.67 22.02 0.36
N LYS A 143 18.21 22.67 -0.71
CA LYS A 143 18.21 24.14 -0.72
C LYS A 143 16.95 24.59 0.00
N PRO A 144 17.09 25.29 1.15
CA PRO A 144 15.94 25.71 1.92
C PRO A 144 15.07 26.59 1.02
N LYS A 145 13.78 26.24 0.93
CA LYS A 145 12.76 27.08 0.29
C LYS A 145 12.80 28.46 0.93
N ARG A 146 13.56 29.39 0.34
CA ARG A 146 13.49 30.81 0.68
C ARG A 146 12.04 31.21 0.47
N ARG A 147 11.40 31.55 1.59
CA ARG A 147 10.09 32.16 1.66
C ARG A 147 10.05 33.33 0.68
N LEU A 148 9.47 33.12 -0.50
CA LEU A 148 8.92 34.20 -1.30
C LEU A 148 7.57 34.58 -0.65
N PHE A 149 7.67 35.29 0.48
CA PHE A 149 6.62 36.21 0.89
C PHE A 149 6.44 37.20 -0.25
N ARG A 150 5.48 36.94 -1.13
CA ARG A 150 4.89 37.96 -1.98
C ARG A 150 4.28 39.01 -1.03
N LYS A 151 5.03 40.08 -0.77
CA LYS A 151 4.43 41.39 -0.52
C LYS A 151 3.72 41.79 -1.83
N ASN A 152 2.41 41.60 -1.88
CA ASN A 152 1.60 42.38 -2.79
C ASN A 152 1.18 43.65 -2.05
N LYS A 153 1.24 44.74 -2.83
CA LYS A 153 1.01 46.15 -2.49
C LYS A 153 -0.27 46.40 -1.72
#